data_AF-A0A662TZV7-F1
#
_entry.id   AF-A0A662TZV7-F1
#
_cell.length_a   1.000
_cell.length_b   1.000
_cell.length_c   1.000
_cell.angle_alpha   90.00
_cell.angle_beta   90.00
_cell.angle_gamma   90.00
#
_symmetry.space_group_name_H-M   'P 1'
#
loop_
_entity.id
_entity.type
_entity.pdbx_description
1 polymer ?
#
loop_
_entity_poly.entity_id
_entity_poly.type
_entity_poly.pdbx_seq_one_letter_code
_entity_poly.pdbx_strand_id
1 'polypeptide(L)'
;MKPRILEICNSIKYSLQQYFTGSKLALLALAYLVSSAIISVINFLFGEVLTPLLALRPNQLWGILTYPLIHYDIQHFLVNYGNLILVHLVLILFLIYNAIAYKPGEEPPISYRMLGHTYGLTVLISGVVVPGIATYIFYMMENSRIQALGASGICYALLGYLTPYLMLLLYNVVYAYMQNPKGNRKILLTLAPTAIAAVITVLTQYTLNPLTFLGYQPQANIIAHFAGFITGLAISMPLAVAKTLETINTAAKTILKRKRRNPLHYYFEEGYEP
;
A
#
# COMPACT_ATOMS: atom_id res chain seq x y z
N MET A 1 -29.69 10.37 15.04
CA MET A 1 -28.48 10.48 14.17
C MET A 1 -27.14 10.38 14.90
N LYS A 2 -27.00 10.83 16.17
CA LYS A 2 -25.74 10.74 16.94
C LYS A 2 -25.16 9.34 17.24
N PRO A 3 -25.95 8.26 17.47
CA PRO A 3 -25.38 6.96 17.87
C PRO A 3 -24.51 6.33 16.78
N ARG A 4 -24.97 6.41 15.53
CA ARG A 4 -24.35 5.73 14.38
C ARG A 4 -23.06 6.40 13.90
N ILE A 5 -22.94 7.72 14.06
CA ILE A 5 -21.69 8.44 13.77
C ILE A 5 -20.65 8.07 14.84
N LEU A 6 -21.05 8.02 16.11
CA LEU A 6 -20.18 7.63 17.21
C LEU A 6 -19.66 6.18 17.05
N GLU A 7 -20.53 5.25 16.63
CA GLU A 7 -20.13 3.88 16.30
C GLU A 7 -19.08 3.81 15.19
N ILE A 8 -19.26 4.57 14.10
CA ILE A 8 -18.29 4.63 13.00
C ILE A 8 -16.98 5.23 13.48
N CYS A 9 -17.01 6.33 14.23
CA CYS A 9 -15.81 6.95 14.79
C CYS A 9 -15.05 5.99 15.73
N ASN A 10 -15.77 5.25 16.57
CA ASN A 10 -15.18 4.25 17.46
C ASN A 10 -14.58 3.08 16.69
N SER A 11 -15.25 2.61 15.63
CA SER A 11 -14.73 1.58 14.73
C SER A 11 -13.44 2.05 14.03
N ILE A 12 -13.42 3.26 13.46
CA ILE A 12 -12.23 3.84 12.84
C ILE A 12 -11.09 3.97 13.85
N LYS A 13 -11.37 4.48 15.06
CA LYS A 13 -10.38 4.60 16.13
C LYS A 13 -9.79 3.24 16.50
N TYR A 14 -10.64 2.23 16.68
CA TYR A 14 -10.20 0.87 16.96
C TYR A 14 -9.34 0.31 15.82
N SER A 15 -9.75 0.48 14.57
CA SER A 15 -9.00 0.04 13.39
C SER A 15 -7.63 0.70 13.30
N LEU A 16 -7.56 2.02 13.50
CA LEU A 16 -6.30 2.77 13.53
C LEU A 16 -5.40 2.33 14.67
N GLN A 17 -5.96 2.08 15.86
CA GLN A 17 -5.19 1.53 16.98
C GLN A 17 -4.64 0.14 16.64
N GLN A 18 -5.47 -0.79 16.18
CA GLN A 18 -5.01 -2.13 15.83
C GLN A 18 -3.96 -2.12 14.71
N TYR A 19 -4.08 -1.20 13.75
CA TYR A 19 -3.12 -1.01 12.66
C TYR A 19 -1.79 -0.41 13.14
N PHE A 20 -1.83 0.80 13.72
CA PHE A 20 -0.63 1.55 14.08
C PHE A 20 -0.05 1.08 15.41
N THR A 21 -0.86 1.01 16.47
CA THR A 21 -0.37 0.70 17.82
C THR A 21 -0.38 -0.80 18.13
N GLY A 22 -1.21 -1.59 17.45
CA GLY A 22 -1.24 -3.05 17.56
C GLY A 22 -0.10 -3.78 16.83
N SER A 23 0.61 -3.08 15.93
CA SER A 23 1.78 -3.61 15.20
C SER A 23 3.06 -2.88 15.61
N LYS A 24 3.96 -3.60 16.31
CA LYS A 24 5.31 -3.08 16.63
C LYS A 24 6.10 -2.69 15.38
N LEU A 25 5.91 -3.42 14.27
CA LEU A 25 6.57 -3.10 13.00
C LEU A 25 6.02 -1.83 12.36
N ALA A 26 4.71 -1.56 12.48
CA ALA A 26 4.14 -0.30 11.99
C ALA A 26 4.68 0.89 12.78
N LEU A 27 4.77 0.77 14.12
CA LEU A 27 5.36 1.80 14.97
C LEU A 27 6.83 2.04 14.61
N LEU A 28 7.61 0.97 14.41
CA LEU A 28 9.02 1.10 14.05
C LEU A 28 9.20 1.75 12.67
N ALA A 29 8.37 1.36 11.68
CA ALA A 29 8.35 2.00 10.37
C ALA A 29 8.00 3.48 10.46
N LEU A 30 6.98 3.85 11.25
CA LEU A 30 6.59 5.24 11.45
C LEU A 30 7.72 6.03 12.14
N ALA A 31 8.33 5.47 13.19
CA ALA A 31 9.46 6.08 13.87
C ALA A 31 10.64 6.30 12.91
N TYR A 32 10.90 5.34 12.03
CA TYR A 32 11.93 5.46 10.99
C TYR A 32 11.60 6.58 9.98
N LEU A 33 10.36 6.66 9.49
CA LEU A 33 9.93 7.72 8.56
C LEU A 33 9.97 9.11 9.19
N VAL A 34 9.56 9.23 10.45
CA VAL A 34 9.65 10.48 11.20
C VAL A 34 11.11 10.87 11.43
N SER A 35 11.97 9.90 11.79
CA SER A 35 13.40 10.13 11.96
C SER A 35 14.05 10.58 10.65
N SER A 36 13.70 9.94 9.52
CA SER A 36 14.15 10.35 8.19
C SER A 36 13.77 11.80 7.88
N ALA A 37 12.55 12.22 8.25
CA ALA A 37 12.09 13.59 8.00
C ALA A 37 12.88 14.60 8.82
N ILE A 38 13.02 14.33 10.12
CA ILE A 38 13.75 15.18 11.06
C ILE A 38 15.23 15.28 10.65
N ILE A 39 15.87 14.15 10.37
CA ILE A 39 17.28 14.11 9.98
C ILE A 39 17.50 14.84 8.66
N SER A 40 16.61 14.68 7.68
CA SER A 40 16.69 15.42 6.41
C SER A 40 16.61 16.92 6.62
N VAL A 41 15.64 17.39 7.42
CA VAL A 41 15.49 18.82 7.73
C VAL A 41 16.72 19.36 8.45
N ILE A 42 17.24 18.64 9.45
CA ILE A 42 18.49 19.02 10.13
C ILE A 42 19.63 19.08 9.12
N ASN A 43 19.79 18.06 8.26
CA ASN A 43 20.86 18.04 7.27
C ASN A 43 20.81 19.27 6.35
N PHE A 44 19.63 19.69 5.90
CA PHE A 44 19.48 20.89 5.08
C PHE A 44 19.84 22.18 5.84
N LEU A 45 19.41 22.32 7.09
CA LEU A 45 19.70 23.51 7.91
C LEU A 45 21.20 23.69 8.20
N PHE A 46 21.94 22.59 8.28
CA PHE A 46 23.37 22.60 8.59
C PHE A 46 24.27 22.40 7.37
N GLY A 47 23.79 22.64 6.14
CA GLY A 47 24.62 22.60 4.95
C GLY A 47 25.12 21.20 4.56
N GLU A 48 24.25 20.19 4.70
CA GLU A 48 24.47 18.81 4.26
C GLU A 48 25.60 18.05 4.97
N VAL A 49 25.93 18.44 6.19
CA VAL A 49 27.01 17.85 7.01
C VAL A 49 26.85 16.35 7.30
N LEU A 50 25.62 15.81 7.26
CA LEU A 50 25.36 14.39 7.49
C LEU A 50 25.45 13.57 6.20
N THR A 51 25.44 14.19 5.03
CA THR A 51 25.51 13.50 3.73
C THR A 51 26.73 12.58 3.61
N PRO A 52 27.95 13.02 3.97
CA PRO A 52 29.12 12.14 3.91
C PRO A 52 29.07 10.95 4.87
N LEU A 53 28.23 10.98 5.90
CA LEU A 53 28.10 9.91 6.89
C LEU A 53 26.98 8.93 6.54
N LEU A 54 25.83 9.42 6.10
CA LEU A 54 24.61 8.61 5.96
C LEU A 54 24.33 8.12 4.54
N ALA A 55 25.03 8.65 3.54
CA ALA A 55 24.84 8.25 2.14
C ALA A 55 25.20 6.77 1.91
N LEU A 56 24.51 6.14 0.95
CA LEU A 56 24.93 4.83 0.48
C LEU A 56 26.05 4.99 -0.55
N ARG A 57 27.23 4.45 -0.20
CA ARG A 57 28.43 4.40 -1.04
C ARG A 57 29.09 3.02 -0.95
N PRO A 58 29.90 2.61 -1.94
CA PRO A 58 30.64 1.33 -1.90
C PRO A 58 31.44 1.10 -0.62
N ASN A 59 32.00 2.16 -0.02
CA ASN A 59 32.80 2.08 1.21
C ASN A 59 32.00 2.34 2.50
N GLN A 60 30.67 2.46 2.43
CA GLN A 60 29.80 2.79 3.57
C GLN A 60 28.60 1.84 3.62
N LEU A 61 28.84 0.63 4.14
CA LEU A 61 27.83 -0.44 4.19
C LEU A 61 26.59 -0.08 5.02
N TRP A 62 26.77 0.65 6.13
CA TRP A 62 25.65 1.13 6.95
C TRP A 62 24.72 2.08 6.16
N GLY A 63 25.23 2.66 5.07
CA GLY A 63 24.48 3.42 4.08
C GLY A 63 23.22 2.70 3.63
N ILE A 64 23.20 1.36 3.58
CA ILE A 64 22.01 0.55 3.23
C ILE A 64 20.80 0.92 4.08
N LEU A 65 21.03 1.19 5.37
CA LEU A 65 19.97 1.52 6.33
C LEU A 65 19.79 3.02 6.52
N THR A 66 20.76 3.84 6.13
CA THR A 66 20.76 5.28 6.48
C THR A 66 20.52 6.19 5.29
N TYR A 67 20.73 5.72 4.05
CA TYR A 67 20.54 6.55 2.86
C TYR A 67 19.11 7.13 2.71
N PRO A 68 18.04 6.48 3.19
CA PRO A 68 16.70 7.07 3.15
C PRO A 68 16.49 8.21 4.16
N LEU A 69 17.42 8.42 5.10
CA LEU A 69 17.31 9.43 6.16
C LEU A 69 17.69 10.84 5.69
N ILE A 70 18.34 10.95 4.53
CA ILE A 70 18.83 12.20 3.94
C ILE A 70 18.46 12.27 2.45
N HIS A 71 18.38 13.48 1.91
CA HIS A 71 17.92 13.75 0.55
C HIS A 71 18.88 14.73 -0.13
N TYR A 72 18.97 14.66 -1.46
CA TYR A 72 19.83 15.55 -2.26
C TYR A 72 19.49 17.04 -2.07
N ASP A 73 18.21 17.37 -2.03
CA ASP A 73 17.74 18.74 -1.90
C ASP A 73 16.30 18.76 -1.35
N ILE A 74 15.81 19.97 -1.04
CA ILE A 74 14.47 20.18 -0.50
C ILE A 74 13.39 19.70 -1.48
N GLN A 75 13.58 19.87 -2.79
CA GLN A 75 12.59 19.45 -3.78
C GLN A 75 12.47 17.91 -3.80
N HIS A 76 13.58 17.19 -3.81
CA HIS A 76 13.60 15.73 -3.73
C HIS A 76 12.97 15.22 -2.43
N PHE A 77 13.24 15.89 -1.30
CA PHE A 77 12.59 15.62 -0.01
C PHE A 77 11.06 15.80 -0.09
N LEU A 78 10.59 16.93 -0.61
CA LEU A 78 9.17 17.24 -0.73
C LEU A 78 8.44 16.26 -1.66
N VAL A 79 9.07 15.85 -2.75
CA VAL A 79 8.50 14.84 -3.67
C VAL A 79 8.34 13.49 -2.97
N ASN A 80 9.37 13.00 -2.26
CA ASN A 80 9.28 11.73 -1.55
C ASN A 80 8.22 11.78 -0.45
N TYR A 81 8.22 12.81 0.39
CA TYR A 81 7.25 12.92 1.48
C TYR A 81 5.84 13.24 1.02
N GLY A 82 5.67 13.98 -0.08
CA GLY A 82 4.38 14.15 -0.74
C GLY A 82 3.79 12.80 -1.18
N ASN A 83 4.62 11.95 -1.79
CA ASN A 83 4.22 10.60 -2.19
C ASN A 83 3.90 9.71 -0.98
N LEU A 84 4.72 9.76 0.07
CA LEU A 84 4.44 9.03 1.31
C LEU A 84 3.11 9.47 1.93
N ILE A 85 2.84 10.77 2.02
CA ILE A 85 1.57 11.30 2.54
C ILE A 85 0.40 10.77 1.70
N LEU A 86 0.52 10.82 0.38
CA LEU A 86 -0.51 10.30 -0.52
C LEU A 86 -0.82 8.82 -0.26
N VAL A 87 0.21 7.97 -0.15
CA VAL A 87 0.04 6.55 0.21
C VAL A 87 -0.70 6.40 1.55
N HIS A 88 -0.32 7.17 2.57
CA HIS A 88 -0.99 7.10 3.88
C HIS A 88 -2.46 7.53 3.82
N LEU A 89 -2.79 8.54 3.01
CA LEU A 89 -4.18 8.94 2.77
C LEU A 89 -4.98 7.79 2.14
N VAL A 90 -4.41 7.07 1.16
CA VAL A 90 -5.04 5.89 0.55
C VAL A 90 -5.26 4.77 1.58
N LEU A 91 -4.29 4.51 2.46
CA LEU A 91 -4.44 3.53 3.54
C LEU A 91 -5.54 3.92 4.53
N ILE A 92 -5.60 5.19 4.93
CA ILE A 92 -6.66 5.70 5.81
C ILE A 92 -8.03 5.53 5.14
N LEU A 93 -8.15 5.82 3.85
CA LEU A 93 -9.38 5.61 3.09
C LEU A 93 -9.78 4.13 3.05
N PHE A 94 -8.82 3.21 2.89
CA PHE A 94 -9.07 1.77 2.95
C PHE A 94 -9.57 1.33 4.35
N LEU A 95 -9.00 1.87 5.42
CA LEU A 95 -9.44 1.59 6.79
C LEU A 95 -10.85 2.13 7.05
N ILE A 96 -11.16 3.34 6.56
CA ILE A 96 -12.50 3.93 6.63
C ILE A 96 -13.51 3.09 5.83
N TYR A 97 -13.12 2.62 4.64
CA TYR A 97 -13.94 1.73 3.84
C TYR A 97 -14.31 0.48 4.63
N ASN A 98 -13.32 -0.22 5.19
CA ASN A 98 -13.56 -1.42 5.98
C ASN A 98 -14.45 -1.14 7.21
N ALA A 99 -14.21 -0.03 7.91
CA ALA A 99 -15.03 0.35 9.08
C ALA A 99 -16.50 0.65 8.74
N ILE A 100 -16.80 1.07 7.51
CA ILE A 100 -18.16 1.35 7.03
C ILE A 100 -18.80 0.10 6.40
N ALA A 101 -18.00 -0.71 5.71
CA ALA A 101 -18.48 -1.88 4.99
C ALA A 101 -18.80 -3.06 5.91
N TYR A 102 -18.07 -3.18 7.03
CA TYR A 102 -18.23 -4.27 8.00
C TYR A 102 -18.86 -3.75 9.29
N LYS A 103 -19.75 -4.54 9.89
CA LYS A 103 -20.40 -4.15 11.15
C LYS A 103 -19.43 -4.20 12.33
N PRO A 104 -19.67 -3.42 13.40
CA PRO A 104 -18.93 -3.60 14.65
C PRO A 104 -18.99 -5.06 15.13
N GLY A 105 -17.84 -5.70 15.31
CA GLY A 105 -17.71 -7.11 15.67
C GLY A 105 -17.54 -8.09 14.50
N GLU A 106 -17.73 -7.64 13.25
CA GLU A 106 -17.32 -8.40 12.07
C GLU A 106 -15.85 -8.09 11.77
N GLU A 107 -15.00 -9.13 11.73
CA GLU A 107 -13.61 -8.93 11.32
C GLU A 107 -13.55 -8.64 9.82
N PRO A 108 -12.84 -7.57 9.41
CA PRO A 108 -12.59 -7.33 8.00
C PRO A 108 -11.80 -8.50 7.39
N PRO A 109 -11.90 -8.70 6.07
CA PRO A 109 -11.15 -9.69 5.31
C PRO A 109 -9.68 -9.85 5.71
N ILE A 110 -9.02 -8.72 5.95
CA ILE A 110 -7.64 -8.66 6.41
C ILE A 110 -7.65 -7.92 7.73
N SER A 111 -7.15 -8.56 8.79
CA SER A 111 -7.10 -7.94 10.11
C SER A 111 -6.21 -6.68 10.10
N TYR A 112 -6.65 -5.66 10.82
CA TYR A 112 -5.92 -4.38 10.89
C TYR A 112 -4.50 -4.55 11.43
N ARG A 113 -4.30 -5.47 12.37
CA ARG A 113 -2.97 -5.82 12.91
C ARG A 113 -2.07 -6.43 11.83
N MET A 114 -2.61 -7.31 10.98
CA MET A 114 -1.86 -7.89 9.87
C MET A 114 -1.50 -6.84 8.83
N LEU A 115 -2.43 -5.95 8.48
CA LEU A 115 -2.15 -4.79 7.62
C LEU A 115 -1.05 -3.90 8.19
N GLY A 116 -1.05 -3.66 9.50
CA GLY A 116 0.02 -2.90 10.16
C GLY A 116 1.35 -3.65 10.14
N HIS A 117 1.33 -4.97 10.30
CA HIS A 117 2.54 -5.80 10.27
C HIS A 117 3.16 -5.81 8.86
N THR A 118 2.36 -6.05 7.83
CA THR A 118 2.82 -6.07 6.44
C THR A 118 3.23 -4.69 5.96
N TYR A 119 2.55 -3.61 6.37
CA TYR A 119 3.03 -2.24 6.15
C TYR A 119 4.42 -2.01 6.75
N GLY A 120 4.63 -2.42 8.01
CA GLY A 120 5.92 -2.25 8.67
C GLY A 120 7.05 -3.03 7.97
N LEU A 121 6.77 -4.27 7.56
CA LEU A 121 7.70 -5.05 6.73
C LEU A 121 7.97 -4.37 5.39
N THR A 122 6.95 -3.84 4.74
CA THR A 122 7.12 -3.12 3.47
C THR A 122 8.04 -1.92 3.63
N VAL A 123 7.85 -1.08 4.66
CA VAL A 123 8.71 0.10 4.84
C VAL A 123 10.13 -0.33 5.18
N LEU A 124 10.32 -1.18 6.20
CA LEU A 124 11.63 -1.48 6.74
C LEU A 124 12.44 -2.45 5.87
N ILE A 125 11.79 -3.48 5.33
CA ILE A 125 12.49 -4.51 4.55
C ILE A 125 12.45 -4.16 3.07
N SER A 126 11.25 -4.06 2.50
CA SER A 126 11.09 -3.80 1.07
C SER A 126 11.45 -2.36 0.68
N GLY A 127 11.38 -1.40 1.59
CA GLY A 127 11.62 0.02 1.31
C GLY A 127 13.03 0.50 1.63
N VAL A 128 13.69 -0.13 2.60
CA VAL A 128 15.02 0.26 3.08
C VAL A 128 16.05 -0.83 2.80
N VAL A 129 15.90 -2.00 3.41
CA VAL A 129 16.94 -3.05 3.38
C VAL A 129 17.15 -3.61 1.98
N VAL A 130 16.11 -4.10 1.32
CA VAL A 130 16.24 -4.74 0.00
C VAL A 130 16.71 -3.74 -1.07
N PRO A 131 16.11 -2.54 -1.20
CA PRO A 131 16.59 -1.51 -2.11
C PRO A 131 18.04 -1.11 -1.84
N GLY A 132 18.40 -0.91 -0.57
CA GLY A 132 19.76 -0.54 -0.19
C GLY A 132 20.77 -1.62 -0.56
N ILE A 133 20.48 -2.90 -0.30
CA ILE A 133 21.32 -4.03 -0.70
C ILE A 133 21.45 -4.09 -2.23
N ALA A 134 20.34 -3.98 -2.95
CA ALA A 134 20.32 -4.05 -4.41
C ALA A 134 21.17 -2.93 -5.03
N THR A 135 21.00 -1.69 -4.56
CA THR A 135 21.84 -0.55 -4.98
C THR A 135 23.30 -0.75 -4.60
N TYR A 136 23.58 -1.24 -3.39
CA TYR A 136 24.95 -1.46 -2.94
C TYR A 136 25.68 -2.46 -3.85
N ILE A 137 25.05 -3.60 -4.14
CA ILE A 137 25.61 -4.62 -5.06
C ILE A 137 25.84 -4.01 -6.44
N PHE A 138 24.86 -3.25 -6.95
CA PHE A 138 24.97 -2.59 -8.24
C PHE A 138 26.17 -1.62 -8.31
N TYR A 139 26.36 -0.77 -7.31
CA TYR A 139 27.51 0.16 -7.25
C TYR A 139 28.86 -0.54 -7.09
N MET A 140 28.90 -1.66 -6.36
CA MET A 140 30.09 -2.50 -6.25
C MET A 140 30.47 -3.12 -7.61
N MET A 141 29.49 -3.42 -8.47
CA MET A 141 29.72 -4.01 -9.80
C MET A 141 30.13 -2.97 -10.85
N GLU A 142 29.55 -1.76 -10.81
CA GLU A 142 29.82 -0.72 -11.82
C GLU A 142 31.05 0.17 -11.51
N ASN A 143 31.72 -0.05 -10.37
CA ASN A 143 32.91 0.70 -9.94
C ASN A 143 32.70 2.22 -9.98
N SER A 144 31.51 2.66 -9.58
CA SER A 144 31.02 4.02 -9.79
C SER A 144 31.22 4.88 -8.54
N ARG A 145 31.64 6.15 -8.73
CA ARG A 145 31.75 7.16 -7.65
C ARG A 145 30.38 7.68 -7.18
N ILE A 146 29.32 6.92 -7.41
CA ILE A 146 27.94 7.36 -7.23
C ILE A 146 27.54 7.14 -5.77
N GLN A 147 26.76 8.08 -5.24
CA GLN A 147 26.11 7.95 -3.94
C GLN A 147 24.61 7.90 -4.14
N ALA A 148 23.91 7.10 -3.33
CA ALA A 148 22.46 7.08 -3.29
C ALA A 148 21.95 7.77 -2.01
N LEU A 149 20.88 8.53 -2.17
CA LEU A 149 20.19 9.30 -1.14
C LEU A 149 18.68 9.23 -1.36
N GLY A 150 17.91 9.35 -0.29
CA GLY A 150 16.48 9.61 -0.32
C GLY A 150 15.59 8.39 -0.11
N ALA A 151 14.36 8.68 0.32
CA ALA A 151 13.36 7.68 0.69
C ALA A 151 12.54 7.11 -0.48
N SER A 152 12.95 7.35 -1.73
CA SER A 152 12.20 6.92 -2.91
C SER A 152 12.01 5.40 -2.99
N GLY A 153 12.98 4.59 -2.53
CA GLY A 153 12.81 3.13 -2.40
C GLY A 153 11.62 2.73 -1.52
N ILE A 154 11.37 3.48 -0.44
CA ILE A 154 10.21 3.29 0.44
C ILE A 154 8.92 3.66 -0.29
N CYS A 155 8.92 4.77 -1.04
CA CYS A 155 7.77 5.18 -1.84
C CYS A 155 7.36 4.06 -2.81
N TYR A 156 8.31 3.51 -3.56
CA TYR A 156 8.04 2.42 -4.51
C TYR A 156 7.64 1.11 -3.84
N ALA A 157 8.23 0.77 -2.70
CA ALA A 157 7.79 -0.38 -1.92
C ALA A 157 6.34 -0.25 -1.44
N LEU A 158 5.96 0.93 -0.95
CA LEU A 158 4.58 1.21 -0.54
C LEU A 158 3.61 1.22 -1.72
N LEU A 159 4.05 1.67 -2.90
CA LEU A 159 3.28 1.57 -4.14
C LEU A 159 3.03 0.10 -4.52
N GLY A 160 4.07 -0.74 -4.52
CA GLY A 160 3.95 -2.18 -4.77
C GLY A 160 3.03 -2.87 -3.76
N TYR A 161 3.19 -2.52 -2.48
CA TYR A 161 2.37 -3.01 -1.38
C TYR A 161 0.89 -2.65 -1.53
N LEU A 162 0.58 -1.42 -1.96
CA LEU A 162 -0.80 -0.96 -2.13
C LEU A 162 -1.51 -1.62 -3.31
N THR A 163 -0.80 -1.96 -4.38
CA THR A 163 -1.40 -2.44 -5.63
C THR A 163 -2.35 -3.64 -5.42
N PRO A 164 -1.97 -4.73 -4.74
CA PRO A 164 -2.89 -5.85 -4.49
C PRO A 164 -4.10 -5.49 -3.61
N TYR A 165 -3.95 -4.58 -2.63
CA TYR A 165 -5.08 -4.15 -1.79
C TYR A 165 -6.05 -3.22 -2.53
N LEU A 166 -5.53 -2.39 -3.43
CA LEU A 166 -6.35 -1.59 -4.33
C LEU A 166 -7.18 -2.47 -5.27
N MET A 167 -6.57 -3.52 -5.84
CA MET A 167 -7.29 -4.49 -6.65
C MET A 167 -8.36 -5.24 -5.84
N LEU A 168 -8.04 -5.64 -4.61
CA LEU A 168 -9.01 -6.27 -3.70
C LEU A 168 -10.17 -5.32 -3.34
N LEU A 169 -9.87 -4.04 -3.09
CA LEU A 169 -10.88 -3.02 -2.80
C LEU A 169 -11.84 -2.83 -3.98
N LEU A 170 -11.30 -2.71 -5.20
CA LEU A 170 -12.11 -2.59 -6.42
C LEU A 170 -12.97 -3.84 -6.63
N TYR A 171 -12.40 -5.03 -6.46
CA TYR A 171 -13.13 -6.28 -6.55
C TYR A 171 -14.30 -6.32 -5.56
N ASN A 172 -14.06 -5.95 -4.30
CA ASN A 172 -15.11 -5.92 -3.27
C ASN A 172 -16.21 -4.89 -3.57
N VAL A 173 -15.86 -3.72 -4.12
CA VAL A 173 -16.84 -2.72 -4.57
C VAL A 173 -17.71 -3.28 -5.70
N VAL A 174 -17.12 -3.90 -6.71
CA VAL A 174 -17.84 -4.52 -7.83
C VAL A 174 -18.73 -5.66 -7.33
N TYR A 175 -18.21 -6.52 -6.47
CA TYR A 175 -18.97 -7.62 -5.89
C TYR A 175 -20.16 -7.12 -5.05
N ALA A 176 -19.96 -6.08 -4.23
CA ALA A 176 -21.01 -5.46 -3.45
C ALA A 176 -22.11 -4.84 -4.32
N TYR A 177 -21.73 -4.23 -5.46
CA TYR A 177 -22.67 -3.73 -6.46
C TYR A 177 -23.50 -4.87 -7.08
N MET A 178 -22.86 -5.97 -7.46
CA MET A 178 -23.54 -7.10 -8.11
C MET A 178 -24.50 -7.85 -7.18
N GLN A 179 -24.18 -7.99 -5.88
CA GLN A 179 -25.00 -8.76 -4.94
C GLN A 179 -26.26 -8.02 -4.47
N ASN A 180 -26.13 -6.75 -4.07
CA ASN A 180 -27.27 -5.97 -3.57
C ASN A 180 -26.98 -4.45 -3.63
N PRO A 181 -27.19 -3.80 -4.78
CA PRO A 181 -26.84 -2.38 -4.96
C PRO A 181 -27.67 -1.46 -4.07
N LYS A 182 -28.92 -1.81 -3.76
CA LYS A 182 -29.79 -1.03 -2.86
C LYS A 182 -29.32 -1.10 -1.40
N GLY A 183 -28.92 -2.29 -0.94
CA GLY A 183 -28.37 -2.50 0.41
C GLY A 183 -26.99 -1.86 0.60
N ASN A 184 -26.18 -1.83 -0.45
CA ASN A 184 -24.80 -1.32 -0.42
C ASN A 184 -24.65 0.12 -0.92
N ARG A 185 -25.77 0.83 -1.12
CA ARG A 185 -25.83 2.18 -1.72
C ARG A 185 -24.86 3.18 -1.07
N LYS A 186 -24.69 3.15 0.25
CA LYS A 186 -23.77 4.05 0.97
C LYS A 186 -22.32 3.86 0.53
N ILE A 187 -21.85 2.62 0.50
CA ILE A 187 -20.48 2.26 0.10
C ILE A 187 -20.23 2.68 -1.36
N LEU A 188 -21.21 2.41 -2.22
CA LEU A 188 -21.13 2.70 -3.66
C LEU A 188 -21.15 4.20 -3.97
N LEU A 189 -21.90 5.00 -3.23
CA LEU A 189 -22.00 6.44 -3.49
C LEU A 189 -20.91 7.27 -2.81
N THR A 190 -20.39 6.84 -1.66
CA THR A 190 -19.43 7.67 -0.91
C THR A 190 -17.99 7.19 -1.00
N LEU A 191 -17.74 5.89 -1.08
CA LEU A 191 -16.39 5.35 -0.96
C LEU A 191 -15.83 4.76 -2.25
N ALA A 192 -16.69 4.20 -3.11
CA ALA A 192 -16.25 3.72 -4.42
C ALA A 192 -15.61 4.83 -5.28
N PRO A 193 -16.15 6.06 -5.36
CA PRO A 193 -15.51 7.13 -6.14
C PRO A 193 -14.14 7.50 -5.58
N THR A 194 -13.99 7.52 -4.25
CA THR A 194 -12.72 7.86 -3.59
C THR A 194 -11.69 6.74 -3.74
N ALA A 195 -12.13 5.48 -3.69
CA ALA A 195 -11.30 4.32 -3.97
C ALA A 195 -10.81 4.32 -5.43
N ILE A 196 -11.70 4.59 -6.38
CA ILE A 196 -11.36 4.72 -7.79
C ILE A 196 -10.42 5.90 -8.02
N ALA A 197 -10.69 7.06 -7.42
CA ALA A 197 -9.80 8.21 -7.50
C ALA A 197 -8.41 7.90 -6.93
N ALA A 198 -8.33 7.23 -5.77
CA ALA A 198 -7.07 6.77 -5.18
C ALA A 198 -6.30 5.80 -6.11
N VAL A 199 -7.00 4.84 -6.72
CA VAL A 199 -6.43 3.94 -7.73
C VAL A 199 -5.91 4.74 -8.91
N ILE A 200 -6.72 5.65 -9.46
CA ILE A 200 -6.33 6.48 -10.60
C ILE A 200 -5.12 7.31 -10.22
N THR A 201 -5.09 8.00 -9.07
CA THR A 201 -3.93 8.80 -8.67
C THR A 201 -2.66 7.95 -8.54
N VAL A 202 -2.76 6.77 -7.94
CA VAL A 202 -1.63 5.84 -7.81
C VAL A 202 -1.19 5.34 -9.20
N LEU A 203 -2.12 4.92 -10.07
CA LEU A 203 -1.84 4.51 -11.45
C LEU A 203 -1.28 5.66 -12.29
N THR A 204 -1.77 6.88 -12.09
CA THR A 204 -1.32 8.11 -12.74
C THR A 204 0.11 8.46 -12.32
N GLN A 205 0.53 8.15 -11.09
CA GLN A 205 1.94 8.25 -10.73
C GLN A 205 2.84 7.31 -11.54
N TYR A 206 2.37 6.12 -11.93
CA TYR A 206 3.10 5.25 -12.87
C TYR A 206 3.14 5.83 -14.29
N THR A 207 2.06 6.48 -14.74
CA THR A 207 1.96 6.95 -16.14
C THR A 207 2.49 8.34 -16.40
N LEU A 208 2.55 9.23 -15.39
CA LEU A 208 3.06 10.60 -15.54
C LEU A 208 4.55 10.75 -15.21
N ASN A 209 5.16 9.78 -14.51
CA ASN A 209 6.62 9.70 -14.31
C ASN A 209 7.22 8.40 -14.85
N PRO A 210 6.89 7.98 -16.09
CA PRO A 210 7.41 6.74 -16.65
C PRO A 210 8.92 6.86 -16.82
N LEU A 211 9.48 8.04 -17.11
CA LEU A 211 10.92 8.24 -17.25
C LEU A 211 11.68 8.09 -15.93
N THR A 212 11.10 8.46 -14.80
CA THR A 212 11.70 8.25 -13.47
C THR A 212 11.65 6.78 -13.08
N PHE A 213 10.58 6.08 -13.46
CA PHE A 213 10.40 4.64 -13.23
C PHE A 213 11.23 3.77 -14.20
N LEU A 214 11.37 4.20 -15.46
CA LEU A 214 12.09 3.52 -16.55
C LEU A 214 13.56 3.95 -16.67
N GLY A 215 14.01 4.89 -15.83
CA GLY A 215 15.44 5.15 -15.66
C GLY A 215 16.09 6.18 -16.56
N TYR A 216 15.35 7.17 -17.05
CA TYR A 216 15.88 8.26 -17.86
C TYR A 216 16.44 9.44 -17.06
N GLN A 217 16.37 9.42 -15.72
CA GLN A 217 16.98 10.44 -14.87
C GLN A 217 18.32 9.95 -14.28
N PRO A 218 19.46 10.60 -14.59
CA PRO A 218 20.80 10.17 -14.15
C PRO A 218 21.01 10.07 -12.63
N GLN A 219 20.12 10.69 -11.84
CA GLN A 219 20.17 10.70 -10.38
C GLN A 219 19.14 9.76 -9.72
N ALA A 220 18.26 9.15 -10.51
CA ALA A 220 17.26 8.21 -10.00
C ALA A 220 17.90 6.85 -9.74
N ASN A 221 17.81 6.36 -8.51
CA ASN A 221 18.24 5.03 -8.14
C ASN A 221 17.20 3.98 -8.58
N ILE A 222 17.20 3.67 -9.87
CA ILE A 222 16.24 2.77 -10.53
C ILE A 222 16.22 1.39 -9.86
N ILE A 223 17.40 0.90 -9.47
CA ILE A 223 17.54 -0.39 -8.80
C ILE A 223 16.77 -0.38 -7.48
N ALA A 224 16.89 0.69 -6.69
CA ALA A 224 16.12 0.82 -5.45
C ALA A 224 14.60 0.90 -5.71
N HIS A 225 14.18 1.60 -6.77
CA HIS A 225 12.77 1.72 -7.13
C HIS A 225 12.18 0.37 -7.52
N PHE A 226 12.84 -0.34 -8.43
CA PHE A 226 12.41 -1.65 -8.90
C PHE A 226 12.41 -2.69 -7.80
N ALA A 227 13.52 -2.82 -7.07
CA ALA A 227 13.65 -3.77 -5.97
C ALA A 227 12.60 -3.50 -4.88
N GLY A 228 12.36 -2.23 -4.55
CA GLY A 228 11.36 -1.84 -3.58
C GLY A 228 9.96 -2.20 -4.04
N PHE A 229 9.59 -1.81 -5.26
CA PHE A 229 8.28 -2.11 -5.85
C PHE A 229 7.97 -3.62 -5.86
N ILE A 230 8.89 -4.43 -6.40
CA ILE A 230 8.68 -5.87 -6.54
C ILE A 230 8.56 -6.56 -5.18
N THR A 231 9.40 -6.20 -4.21
CA THR A 231 9.34 -6.80 -2.87
C THR A 231 8.15 -6.28 -2.05
N GLY A 232 7.72 -5.04 -2.26
CA GLY A 232 6.46 -4.52 -1.69
C GLY A 232 5.25 -5.30 -2.21
N LEU A 233 5.20 -5.57 -3.52
CA LEU A 233 4.16 -6.39 -4.15
C LEU A 233 4.17 -7.82 -3.59
N ALA A 234 5.35 -8.42 -3.44
CA ALA A 234 5.50 -9.77 -2.90
C ALA A 234 4.98 -9.92 -1.46
N ILE A 235 5.01 -8.86 -0.64
CA ILE A 235 4.47 -8.89 0.73
C ILE A 235 2.95 -8.93 0.75
N SER A 236 2.28 -8.11 -0.07
CA SER A 236 0.81 -7.96 -0.01
C SER A 236 0.05 -8.90 -0.93
N MET A 237 0.66 -9.34 -2.04
CA MET A 237 0.01 -10.17 -3.06
C MET A 237 -0.50 -11.52 -2.53
N PRO A 238 0.24 -12.30 -1.71
CA PRO A 238 -0.25 -13.58 -1.19
C PRO A 238 -1.54 -13.42 -0.38
N LEU A 239 -1.62 -12.37 0.45
CA LEU A 239 -2.81 -12.07 1.26
C LEU A 239 -3.99 -11.66 0.40
N ALA A 240 -3.77 -10.78 -0.58
CA ALA A 240 -4.82 -10.33 -1.49
C ALA A 240 -5.37 -11.49 -2.33
N VAL A 241 -4.50 -12.36 -2.86
CA VAL A 241 -4.89 -13.54 -3.63
C VAL A 241 -5.67 -14.52 -2.77
N ALA A 242 -5.15 -14.88 -1.58
CA ALA A 242 -5.83 -15.80 -0.67
C ALA A 242 -7.25 -15.32 -0.33
N LYS A 243 -7.41 -14.01 -0.08
CA LYS A 243 -8.73 -13.45 0.23
C LYS A 243 -9.65 -13.40 -0.97
N THR A 244 -9.13 -13.12 -2.16
CA THR A 244 -9.92 -13.16 -3.39
C THR A 244 -10.47 -14.56 -3.63
N LEU A 245 -9.64 -15.59 -3.45
CA LEU A 245 -10.03 -17.00 -3.57
C LEU A 245 -11.09 -17.39 -2.52
N GLU A 246 -10.97 -16.93 -1.27
CA GLU A 246 -11.97 -17.16 -0.23
C GLU A 246 -13.33 -16.54 -0.58
N THR A 247 -13.33 -15.32 -1.10
CA THR A 247 -14.56 -14.63 -1.55
C THR A 247 -15.21 -15.36 -2.72
N ILE A 248 -14.43 -15.78 -3.72
CA ILE A 248 -14.91 -16.58 -4.86
C ILE A 248 -15.54 -17.90 -4.37
N ASN A 249 -14.86 -18.62 -3.48
CA ASN A 249 -15.35 -19.88 -2.93
C ASN A 249 -16.66 -19.71 -2.16
N THR A 250 -16.79 -18.62 -1.39
CA THR A 250 -18.00 -18.29 -0.65
C THR A 250 -19.16 -17.95 -1.58
N ALA A 251 -18.89 -17.18 -2.63
CA ALA A 251 -19.87 -16.86 -3.66
C ALA A 251 -20.35 -18.13 -4.39
N ALA A 252 -19.42 -19.01 -4.79
CA ALA A 252 -19.73 -20.28 -5.45
C ALA A 252 -20.61 -21.18 -4.56
N LYS A 253 -20.26 -21.33 -3.28
CA LYS A 253 -21.07 -22.09 -2.30
C LYS A 253 -22.48 -21.51 -2.15
N THR A 254 -22.61 -20.19 -2.15
CA THR A 254 -23.90 -19.50 -2.03
C THR A 254 -24.77 -19.74 -3.26
N ILE A 255 -24.19 -19.67 -4.47
CA ILE A 255 -24.87 -19.96 -5.73
C ILE A 255 -25.33 -21.43 -5.76
N LEU A 256 -24.45 -22.38 -5.41
CA LEU A 256 -24.79 -23.80 -5.35
C LEU A 256 -25.91 -24.08 -4.33
N LYS A 257 -25.89 -23.43 -3.17
CA LYS A 257 -26.95 -23.55 -2.15
C LYS A 257 -28.28 -22.95 -2.61
N ARG A 258 -28.26 -21.84 -3.35
CA ARG A 258 -29.47 -21.28 -4.00
C ARG A 258 -30.02 -22.23 -5.07
N LYS A 259 -29.17 -22.79 -5.94
CA LYS A 259 -29.57 -23.81 -6.93
C LYS A 259 -30.22 -25.03 -6.27
N ARG A 260 -29.66 -25.53 -5.15
CA ARG A 260 -30.24 -26.65 -4.39
C ARG A 260 -31.56 -26.32 -3.70
N ARG A 261 -31.78 -25.07 -3.27
CA ARG A 261 -33.02 -24.63 -2.60
C ARG A 261 -34.15 -24.24 -3.56
N ASN A 262 -33.82 -23.95 -4.82
CA ASN A 262 -34.78 -23.61 -5.86
C ASN A 262 -34.58 -24.51 -7.11
N PRO A 263 -34.87 -25.83 -7.01
CA PRO A 263 -34.70 -26.76 -8.12
C PRO A 263 -35.65 -26.51 -9.31
N LEU A 264 -36.70 -25.71 -9.11
CA LEU A 264 -37.80 -25.49 -10.07
C LEU A 264 -37.42 -24.67 -11.32
N HIS A 265 -36.20 -24.12 -11.42
CA HIS A 265 -35.74 -23.44 -12.63
C HIS A 265 -35.13 -24.37 -13.70
N TYR A 266 -35.04 -25.68 -13.44
CA TYR A 266 -34.45 -26.64 -14.39
C TYR A 266 -35.49 -27.45 -15.20
N TYR A 267 -36.79 -27.19 -15.06
CA TYR A 267 -37.82 -27.93 -15.80
C TYR A 267 -38.37 -27.20 -17.04
N PHE A 268 -37.80 -26.08 -17.47
CA PHE A 268 -38.35 -25.30 -18.60
C PHE A 268 -37.36 -24.89 -19.69
N GLU A 269 -36.09 -25.32 -19.65
CA GLU A 269 -35.14 -25.04 -20.76
C GLU A 269 -34.88 -26.23 -21.69
N GLU A 270 -35.44 -27.42 -21.42
CA GLU A 270 -35.42 -28.55 -22.35
C GLU A 270 -36.85 -28.90 -22.77
N GLY A 271 -37.28 -28.32 -23.89
CA GLY A 271 -38.48 -28.74 -24.61
C GLY A 271 -39.60 -27.71 -24.65
N TYR A 272 -39.53 -26.81 -25.62
CA TYR A 272 -40.73 -26.34 -26.32
C TYR A 272 -40.32 -25.87 -27.72
N GLU A 273 -40.38 -26.78 -28.69
CA GLU A 273 -40.67 -26.43 -30.08
C GLU A 273 -42.17 -26.05 -30.17
N PRO A 274 -42.45 -24.92 -30.82
CA PRO A 274 -43.37 -24.95 -31.97
C PRO A 274 -42.75 -24.32 -33.22
#